data_AF-A0A5B8Z1K6-F1
#
_entry.id   AF-A0A5B8Z1K6-F1
#
_cell.length_a   1.000
_cell.length_b   1.000
_cell.length_c   1.000
_cell.angle_alpha   90.00
_cell.angle_beta   90.00
_cell.angle_gamma   90.00
#
_symmetry.space_group_name_H-M   'P 1'
#
loop_
_entity.id
_entity.type
_entity.pdbx_description
1 polymer ?
#
loop_
_entity_poly.entity_id
_entity_poly.type
_entity_poly.pdbx_seq_one_letter_code
_entity_poly.pdbx_strand_id
1 'polypeptide(L)'
;MNKVLSLEELVKYIDDIDRENSVVQFSIPGKGRFTIVLQEEDEQSIYADVNKNPQLELMFKESEEQYRKGLGMTTSDLLKSLKDKDFK
;
A
#
# COMPACT_ATOMS: atom_id res chain seq x y z
N MET A 1 0.19 26.36 -16.06
CA MET A 1 -0.46 25.66 -14.94
C MET A 1 -1.65 24.90 -15.50
N ASN A 2 -1.70 23.59 -15.31
CA ASN A 2 -2.64 22.73 -16.02
C ASN A 2 -4.06 22.92 -15.48
N LYS A 3 -5.04 22.96 -16.38
CA LYS A 3 -6.46 23.00 -16.05
C LYS A 3 -7.02 21.61 -16.31
N VAL A 4 -7.65 21.04 -15.29
CA VAL A 4 -8.34 19.75 -15.37
C VAL A 4 -9.81 20.03 -15.56
N LEU A 5 -10.36 19.56 -16.67
CA LEU A 5 -11.74 19.78 -17.10
C LEU A 5 -12.57 18.50 -17.01
N SER A 6 -11.94 17.32 -16.92
CA SER A 6 -12.63 16.03 -16.79
C SER A 6 -11.97 15.09 -15.78
N LEU A 7 -12.66 14.00 -15.44
CA LEU A 7 -12.15 12.96 -14.57
C LEU A 7 -11.02 12.18 -15.25
N GLU A 8 -11.15 11.90 -16.54
CA GLU A 8 -10.16 11.17 -17.34
C GLU A 8 -8.82 11.92 -17.38
N GLU A 9 -8.88 13.26 -17.51
CA GLU A 9 -7.69 14.10 -17.41
C GLU A 9 -7.06 14.02 -16.02
N LEU A 10 -7.86 14.04 -14.96
CA LEU A 10 -7.36 13.93 -13.58
C LEU A 10 -6.66 12.60 -13.33
N VAL A 11 -7.29 11.49 -13.74
CA VAL A 11 -6.72 10.14 -13.57
C VAL A 11 -5.41 10.02 -14.33
N LYS A 12 -5.35 10.54 -15.57
CA LYS A 12 -4.11 10.58 -16.34
C LYS A 12 -3.02 11.37 -15.61
N TYR A 13 -3.36 12.51 -14.99
CA TYR A 13 -2.40 13.29 -14.20
C TYR A 13 -1.89 12.54 -12.97
N ILE A 14 -2.65 11.61 -12.41
CA ILE A 14 -2.23 10.78 -11.27
C ILE A 14 -1.37 9.61 -11.76
N ASP A 15 -1.76 8.96 -12.85
CA ASP A 15 -1.05 7.81 -13.43
C ASP A 15 0.33 8.21 -13.98
N ASP A 16 0.45 9.44 -14.49
CA ASP A 16 1.71 9.98 -15.01
C ASP A 16 2.69 10.43 -13.88
N ILE A 17 2.32 10.33 -12.59
CA ILE A 17 3.21 10.73 -11.47
C ILE A 17 4.17 9.60 -11.10
N ASP A 18 5.45 9.93 -11.04
CA ASP A 18 6.57 9.08 -10.66
C ASP A 18 7.56 9.84 -9.77
N ARG A 19 8.69 9.20 -9.45
CA ARG A 19 9.77 9.79 -8.65
C ARG A 19 10.34 11.08 -9.23
N GLU A 20 10.44 11.18 -10.56
CA GLU A 20 11.05 12.31 -11.26
C GLU A 20 10.13 13.53 -11.27
N ASN A 21 8.81 13.33 -11.32
CA ASN A 21 7.79 14.38 -11.33
C ASN A 21 6.84 14.32 -10.11
N SER A 22 7.38 13.93 -8.96
CA SER A 22 6.68 13.69 -7.67
C SER A 22 5.84 14.83 -7.11
N VAL A 23 5.86 16.03 -7.72
CA VAL A 23 5.00 17.16 -7.34
C VAL A 23 4.28 17.70 -8.57
N VAL A 24 2.96 17.55 -8.61
CA VAL A 24 2.10 18.02 -9.70
C VAL A 24 1.09 19.04 -9.20
N GLN A 25 0.96 20.16 -9.90
CA GLN A 25 0.00 21.22 -9.59
C GLN A 25 -0.99 21.44 -10.74
N PHE A 26 -2.28 21.44 -10.42
CA PHE A 26 -3.34 21.73 -11.37
C PHE A 26 -4.46 22.57 -10.76
N SER A 27 -5.35 23.06 -11.60
CA SER A 27 -6.54 23.78 -11.19
C SER A 27 -7.79 23.14 -11.77
N ILE A 28 -8.85 23.13 -10.96
CA ILE A 28 -10.18 22.74 -11.40
C ILE A 28 -11.05 24.01 -11.40
N PRO A 29 -11.65 24.39 -12.55
CA PRO A 29 -12.53 25.55 -12.63
C PRO A 29 -13.64 25.49 -11.56
N GLY A 30 -13.81 26.60 -10.81
CA GLY A 30 -14.80 26.69 -9.74
C GLY A 30 -14.47 25.93 -8.45
N LYS A 31 -13.35 25.20 -8.37
CA LYS A 31 -12.91 24.46 -7.18
C LYS A 31 -11.56 24.91 -6.63
N GLY A 32 -10.73 25.54 -7.48
CA GLY A 32 -9.48 26.15 -7.05
C GLY A 32 -8.26 25.37 -7.51
N ARG A 33 -7.18 25.45 -6.72
CA ARG A 33 -5.86 24.89 -7.04
C ARG A 33 -5.57 23.69 -6.15
N PHE A 34 -4.98 22.66 -6.74
CA PHE A 34 -4.63 21.43 -6.08
C PHE A 34 -3.15 21.13 -6.35
N THR A 35 -2.51 20.49 -5.36
CA THR A 35 -1.14 19.97 -5.45
C THR A 35 -1.19 18.52 -5.04
N ILE A 36 -0.70 17.63 -5.90
CA ILE A 36 -0.47 16.22 -5.57
C ILE A 36 1.03 16.06 -5.33
N VAL A 37 1.36 15.42 -4.23
CA VAL A 37 2.73 15.06 -3.88
C VAL A 37 2.77 13.55 -3.75
N LEU A 38 3.56 12.90 -4.60
CA LEU A 38 3.87 11.49 -4.50
C LEU A 38 4.94 11.33 -3.41
N GLN A 39 4.53 10.73 -2.29
CA GLN A 39 5.44 10.31 -1.24
C GLN A 39 5.75 8.83 -1.45
N GLU A 40 6.63 8.55 -2.40
CA GLU A 40 7.25 7.23 -2.42
C GLU A 40 8.18 7.14 -1.21
N GLU A 41 7.83 6.28 -0.25
CA GLU A 41 8.85 5.70 0.60
C GLU A 41 9.81 4.96 -0.34
N ASP A 42 11.13 5.09 -0.14
CA ASP A 42 12.09 4.22 -0.83
C ASP A 42 11.55 2.80 -0.69
N GLU A 43 11.10 2.19 -1.79
CA GLU A 43 10.46 0.87 -1.75
C GLU A 43 11.49 -0.12 -1.20
N GLN A 44 11.52 -0.28 0.12
CA GLN A 44 12.32 -1.27 0.78
C GLN A 44 11.62 -2.58 0.44
N SER A 45 12.11 -3.20 -0.64
CA SER A 45 11.52 -4.43 -1.13
C SER A 45 11.46 -5.47 0.00
N ILE A 46 10.44 -6.32 -0.02
CA ILE A 46 10.35 -7.48 0.87
C ILE A 46 11.64 -8.30 0.80
N TYR A 47 12.29 -8.36 -0.37
CA TYR A 47 13.59 -9.00 -0.55
C TYR A 47 14.71 -8.34 0.28
N ALA A 48 14.75 -7.00 0.33
CA ALA A 48 15.69 -6.27 1.17
C ALA A 48 15.43 -6.53 2.67
N ASP A 49 14.17 -6.67 3.08
CA ASP A 49 13.79 -7.02 4.46
C ASP A 49 14.19 -8.44 4.83
N VAL A 50 13.96 -9.40 3.94
CA VAL A 50 14.37 -10.79 4.11
C VAL A 50 15.89 -10.91 4.22
N ASN A 51 16.64 -10.20 3.39
CA ASN A 51 18.10 -10.17 3.49
C ASN A 51 18.60 -9.58 4.81
N LYS A 52 17.90 -8.57 5.35
CA LYS A 52 18.23 -7.97 6.66
C LYS A 52 17.81 -8.87 7.83
N ASN A 53 16.78 -9.69 7.67
CA ASN A 53 16.27 -10.59 8.71
C ASN A 53 16.01 -12.01 8.17
N PRO A 54 16.98 -12.94 8.32
CA PRO A 54 16.83 -14.33 7.89
C PRO A 54 15.65 -15.09 8.54
N GLN A 55 15.18 -14.66 9.72
CA GLN A 55 14.00 -15.28 10.34
C GLN A 55 12.72 -14.99 9.55
N LEU A 56 12.67 -13.85 8.86
CA LEU A 56 11.52 -13.47 8.04
C LEU A 56 11.37 -14.42 6.84
N GLU A 57 12.48 -14.89 6.27
CA GLU A 57 12.45 -15.91 5.21
C GLU A 57 11.80 -17.22 5.69
N LEU A 58 12.17 -17.66 6.89
CA LEU A 58 11.63 -18.87 7.49
C LEU A 58 10.12 -18.72 7.75
N MET A 59 9.71 -17.59 8.33
CA MET A 59 8.29 -17.30 8.58
C MET A 59 7.46 -17.33 7.30
N PHE A 60 7.97 -16.78 6.19
CA PHE A 60 7.27 -16.83 4.91
C PHE A 60 7.12 -18.26 4.38
N LYS A 61 8.20 -19.05 4.42
CA LYS A 61 8.16 -20.46 3.97
C LYS A 61 7.19 -21.29 4.80
N GLU A 62 7.23 -21.14 6.12
CA GLU A 62 6.32 -21.84 7.03
C GLU A 62 4.86 -21.42 6.80
N SER A 63 4.61 -20.11 6.65
CA SER A 63 3.27 -19.59 6.35
C SER A 63 2.71 -20.16 5.04
N GLU A 64 3.52 -20.22 3.99
CA GLU A 64 3.12 -20.80 2.71
C GLU A 64 2.82 -22.30 2.82
N GLU A 65 3.63 -23.06 3.57
CA GLU A 65 3.40 -24.47 3.81
C GLU A 65 2.11 -24.72 4.61
N GLN A 66 1.86 -23.93 5.65
CA GLN A 66 0.63 -24.00 6.44
C GLN A 66 -0.61 -23.69 5.59
N TYR A 67 -0.51 -22.68 4.71
CA TYR A 67 -1.58 -22.35 3.76
C TYR A 67 -1.86 -23.51 2.81
N ARG A 68 -0.83 -24.11 2.21
CA ARG A 68 -0.97 -25.29 1.32
C ARG A 68 -1.60 -26.49 2.03
N LYS A 69 -1.35 -26.65 3.34
CA LYS A 69 -1.96 -27.70 4.18
C LYS A 69 -3.40 -27.38 4.61
N GLY A 70 -3.95 -26.23 4.24
CA GLY A 70 -5.28 -25.79 4.65
C GLY A 70 -5.38 -25.40 6.13
N LEU A 71 -4.24 -25.12 6.77
CA LEU A 71 -4.14 -24.75 8.19
C LEU A 71 -4.28 -23.23 8.39
N GLY A 72 -4.78 -22.52 7.38
CA GLY A 72 -5.09 -21.10 7.45
C GLY A 72 -6.29 -20.82 8.35
N MET A 73 -6.29 -19.66 9.00
CA MET A 73 -7.39 -19.18 9.82
C MET A 73 -8.09 -18.03 9.10
N THR A 74 -9.42 -18.06 9.03
CA THR A 74 -10.15 -16.90 8.46
C THR A 74 -10.15 -15.73 9.45
N THR A 75 -10.32 -14.52 8.94
CA THR A 75 -10.48 -13.33 9.79
C THR A 75 -11.64 -13.50 10.78
N SER A 76 -12.73 -14.13 10.36
CA SER A 76 -13.88 -14.42 11.22
C SER A 76 -13.52 -15.38 12.36
N ASP A 77 -12.71 -16.40 12.09
CA ASP A 77 -12.28 -17.34 13.12
C ASP A 77 -11.29 -16.69 14.08
N LEU A 78 -10.39 -15.84 13.56
CA LEU A 78 -9.46 -15.04 14.37
C LEU A 78 -10.21 -14.12 15.35
N LEU A 79 -11.21 -13.37 14.86
CA LEU A 79 -12.00 -12.50 15.72
C LEU A 79 -12.77 -13.26 16.81
N LYS A 80 -13.17 -14.51 16.54
CA LYS A 80 -13.82 -15.37 17.54
C LYS A 80 -12.84 -15.97 18.55
N SER A 81 -11.57 -16.15 18.19
CA SER A 81 -10.57 -16.73 19.09
C SER A 81 -10.04 -15.73 20.11
N LEU A 82 -10.04 -14.45 19.76
CA LEU A 82 -9.66 -13.33 20.62
C LEU A 82 -10.69 -13.13 21.75
N LYS A 83 -10.21 -12.97 22.98
CA LYS A 83 -11.02 -12.76 24.19
C LYS A 83 -10.65 -11.44 24.85
N ASP A 84 -11.56 -10.89 25.65
CA ASP A 84 -11.33 -9.63 26.39
C ASP A 84 -10.05 -9.62 27.25
N LYS A 85 -9.62 -10.79 27.72
CA LYS A 85 -8.38 -10.95 28.49
C LYS A 85 -7.10 -10.77 27.66
N ASP A 86 -7.19 -10.88 26.34
CA ASP A 86 -6.05 -10.79 25.42
C ASP A 86 -5.74 -9.34 25.05
N PHE A 87 -6.59 -8.40 25.48
CA PHE A 87 -6.47 -6.95 25.25
C PHE A 87 -6.25 -6.14 26.54
N LYS A 88 -5.94 -6.81 27.66
CA LYS A 88 -5.70 -6.20 28.97
C LYS A 88 -4.23 -6.19 29.35
#